data_AF-A0A954D381-F1
#
_entry.id   AF-A0A954D381-F1
#
_cell.length_a   1.000
_cell.length_b   1.000
_cell.length_c   1.000
_cell.angle_alpha   90.00
_cell.angle_beta   90.00
_cell.angle_gamma   90.00
#
_symmetry.space_group_name_H-M   'P 1'
#
loop_
_entity.id
_entity.type
_entity.pdbx_description
1 polymer ?
#
loop_
_entity_poly.entity_id
_entity_poly.type
_entity_poly.pdbx_seq_one_letter_code
_entity_poly.pdbx_strand_id
1 'polypeptide(L)'
;MAPVRIASAITGALLTMGIAMGLGAQPDITNTLWATRDESRPGASGEIRVLGATPYDSFGWSFGVCNDPTVAQVVEVHQGATTATVNGGDPPDFEHLELYADGWTSGVVISFLGLHVLPASRCHEFYVVDYAAVGPAGTSTPLTFCTTLGTPPTAVVYVYGGASIVPATHAGEIAIVDAPYEFIAPREQRVYAGTGSTTFAASIGARQYDAPFIGTSGASFSLAYDTGRLVALSFSPAGPVAKLTGGPDYFAITEFPEGLAGSVVYDMLGVESIALQRVSDLITVQFETTLDDLFGDYFELRWADGIGVPFVVNQVDAGSTSNGPVFRHGFVRIVHGSGVAYLRGDCDRNGGIAIGDAIESLQHLFSGLAVFCLDACDADGDGALNIADPLYSLNFGFLGGPPPPAPFPSCAVGATMLGCDSYPCP
;
A
#
# COMPACT_ATOMS: atom_id res chain seq x y z
N MET A 1 -60.57 10.90 47.50
CA MET A 1 -59.56 11.09 46.44
C MET A 1 -58.85 9.76 46.21
N ALA A 2 -58.44 9.54 44.96
CA ALA A 2 -58.17 8.28 44.25
C ALA A 2 -57.18 7.25 44.88
N PRO A 3 -57.16 5.99 44.37
CA PRO A 3 -56.63 4.79 45.05
C PRO A 3 -55.29 4.22 44.50
N VAL A 4 -54.70 3.32 45.29
CA VAL A 4 -53.87 2.11 45.01
C VAL A 4 -53.40 1.81 43.57
N ARG A 5 -52.08 1.52 43.38
CA ARG A 5 -51.42 0.44 42.57
C ARG A 5 -49.97 0.27 43.11
N ILE A 6 -49.45 -0.84 43.68
CA ILE A 6 -49.18 -2.24 43.25
C ILE A 6 -48.13 -2.41 42.14
N ALA A 7 -47.17 -3.32 42.44
CA ALA A 7 -46.16 -4.04 41.62
C ALA A 7 -44.74 -3.42 41.60
N SER A 8 -43.71 -4.00 42.24
CA SER A 8 -43.07 -5.33 42.12
C SER A 8 -42.05 -5.41 40.99
N ALA A 9 -40.83 -5.79 41.35
CA ALA A 9 -39.75 -6.23 40.48
C ALA A 9 -40.16 -7.44 39.61
N ILE A 10 -39.53 -7.60 38.44
CA ILE A 10 -39.06 -8.87 37.83
C ILE A 10 -38.29 -8.56 36.52
N THR A 11 -37.13 -9.20 36.44
CA THR A 11 -36.29 -9.61 35.31
C THR A 11 -37.02 -9.88 33.98
N GLY A 12 -36.40 -9.57 32.84
CA GLY A 12 -36.76 -10.22 31.57
C GLY A 12 -36.40 -9.44 30.30
N ALA A 13 -35.52 -10.05 29.51
CA ALA A 13 -35.18 -9.78 28.12
C ALA A 13 -36.28 -9.11 27.28
N LEU A 14 -35.90 -8.09 26.49
CA LEU A 14 -36.49 -7.87 25.18
C LEU A 14 -35.41 -8.07 24.11
N LEU A 15 -35.33 -9.33 23.68
CA LEU A 15 -34.85 -9.74 22.38
C LEU A 15 -35.75 -9.05 21.34
N THR A 16 -35.22 -8.12 20.54
CA THR A 16 -35.86 -7.72 19.28
C THR A 16 -35.09 -8.41 18.16
N MET A 17 -35.50 -9.65 17.88
CA MET A 17 -35.12 -10.37 16.68
C MET A 17 -36.20 -10.09 15.64
N GLY A 18 -35.82 -9.53 14.49
CA GLY A 18 -36.74 -9.44 13.37
C GLY A 18 -36.42 -8.42 12.28
N ILE A 19 -35.22 -8.44 11.70
CA ILE A 19 -35.06 -8.42 10.23
C ILE A 19 -33.91 -9.37 9.90
N ALA A 20 -34.24 -10.62 9.62
CA ALA A 20 -33.36 -11.51 8.87
C ALA A 20 -33.74 -11.37 7.39
N MET A 21 -32.90 -10.68 6.63
CA MET A 21 -32.68 -10.99 5.23
C MET A 21 -31.16 -11.11 5.10
N GLY A 22 -30.72 -12.32 4.78
CA GLY A 22 -29.37 -12.79 5.06
C GLY A 22 -28.29 -12.01 4.33
N LEU A 23 -27.20 -11.74 5.07
CA LEU A 23 -25.79 -11.80 4.67
C LEU A 23 -24.92 -11.54 5.93
N GLY A 24 -23.80 -12.25 6.05
CA GLY A 24 -22.55 -11.77 6.66
C GLY A 24 -22.36 -11.52 8.18
N ALA A 25 -23.37 -11.43 9.04
CA ALA A 25 -23.19 -10.90 10.41
C ALA A 25 -22.07 -11.58 11.26
N GLN A 26 -21.09 -10.79 11.75
CA GLN A 26 -19.99 -11.24 12.62
C GLN A 26 -20.04 -10.52 13.99
N PRO A 27 -20.63 -11.13 15.04
CA PRO A 27 -20.92 -10.44 16.31
C PRO A 27 -19.70 -10.04 17.14
N ASP A 28 -18.51 -10.56 16.81
CA ASP A 28 -17.24 -10.26 17.50
C ASP A 28 -16.45 -9.11 16.84
N ILE A 29 -17.02 -8.44 15.84
CA ILE A 29 -16.41 -7.30 15.14
C ILE A 29 -17.05 -6.01 15.67
N THR A 30 -16.22 -5.07 16.11
CA THR A 30 -16.70 -3.74 16.50
C THR A 30 -16.71 -2.84 15.27
N ASN A 31 -17.83 -2.16 15.02
CA ASN A 31 -17.95 -1.15 13.97
C ASN A 31 -16.98 0.01 14.23
N THR A 32 -15.89 0.11 13.47
CA THR A 32 -14.75 0.98 13.81
C THR A 32 -14.11 1.64 12.58
N LEU A 33 -13.52 2.83 12.78
CA LEU A 33 -12.64 3.52 11.85
C LEU A 33 -11.30 3.85 12.53
N TRP A 34 -10.20 3.76 11.78
CA TRP A 34 -8.86 4.10 12.27
C TRP A 34 -8.10 4.90 11.21
N ALA A 35 -7.36 5.92 11.64
CA ALA A 35 -6.31 6.54 10.82
C ALA A 35 -4.95 6.05 11.32
N THR A 36 -4.02 5.76 10.41
CA THR A 36 -2.68 5.31 10.79
C THR A 36 -1.81 6.46 11.32
N ARG A 37 -0.68 6.10 11.93
CA ARG A 37 0.34 7.05 12.40
C ARG A 37 1.51 7.07 11.43
N ASP A 38 2.17 8.22 11.29
CA ASP A 38 3.40 8.38 10.53
C ASP A 38 4.35 9.40 11.19
N GLU A 39 5.64 9.28 10.92
CA GLU A 39 6.67 10.23 11.31
C GLU A 39 7.41 10.75 10.06
N SER A 40 7.54 12.07 9.94
CA SER A 40 8.12 12.72 8.78
C SER A 40 9.05 13.86 9.16
N ARG A 41 9.90 14.29 8.22
CA ARG A 41 10.77 15.45 8.44
C ARG A 41 10.11 16.75 8.03
N PRO A 42 10.57 17.90 8.54
CA PRO A 42 10.17 19.20 8.01
C PRO A 42 10.42 19.26 6.50
N GLY A 43 9.39 19.61 5.72
CA GLY A 43 9.44 19.74 4.27
C GLY A 43 9.36 18.44 3.47
N ALA A 44 9.27 17.27 4.13
CA ALA A 44 9.10 15.98 3.44
C ALA A 44 7.64 15.74 3.02
N SER A 45 7.41 14.67 2.27
CA SER A 45 6.09 14.08 2.07
C SER A 45 6.01 12.73 2.78
N GLY A 46 4.81 12.36 3.21
CA GLY A 46 4.50 11.08 3.84
C GLY A 46 3.14 10.55 3.41
N GLU A 47 2.79 9.37 3.91
CA GLU A 47 1.59 8.63 3.50
C GLU A 47 0.92 8.03 4.74
N ILE A 48 -0.38 8.23 4.91
CA ILE A 48 -1.20 7.57 5.94
C ILE A 48 -2.37 6.82 5.31
N ARG A 49 -3.02 5.94 6.07
CA ARG A 49 -4.18 5.16 5.62
C ARG A 49 -5.39 5.39 6.52
N VAL A 50 -6.58 5.28 5.92
CA VAL A 50 -7.85 5.17 6.64
C VAL A 50 -8.36 3.75 6.50
N LEU A 51 -8.49 3.07 7.63
CA LEU A 51 -8.93 1.68 7.73
C LEU A 51 -10.28 1.60 8.45
N GLY A 52 -11.02 0.51 8.27
CA GLY A 52 -12.21 0.24 9.09
C GLY A 52 -12.64 -1.21 9.23
N ALA A 53 -13.47 -1.47 10.23
CA ALA A 53 -14.12 -2.76 10.47
C ALA A 53 -15.63 -2.59 10.42
N THR A 54 -16.29 -3.52 9.73
CA THR A 54 -17.74 -3.58 9.60
C THR A 54 -18.27 -4.92 10.13
N PRO A 55 -19.17 -4.93 11.14
CA PRO A 55 -19.78 -6.18 11.63
C PRO A 55 -20.88 -6.73 10.74
N TYR A 56 -21.38 -5.91 9.81
CA TYR A 56 -22.45 -6.20 8.87
C TYR A 56 -22.08 -5.67 7.50
N ASP A 57 -22.82 -6.11 6.49
CA ASP A 57 -22.66 -5.62 5.14
C ASP A 57 -23.09 -4.15 5.03
N SER A 58 -22.15 -3.30 4.63
CA SER A 58 -22.37 -1.86 4.49
C SER A 58 -22.76 -1.50 3.06
N PHE A 59 -23.68 -0.56 2.90
CA PHE A 59 -24.10 0.01 1.62
C PHE A 59 -23.30 1.27 1.25
N GLY A 60 -22.50 1.78 2.18
CA GLY A 60 -21.73 3.01 2.00
C GLY A 60 -21.25 3.57 3.33
N TRP A 61 -20.54 4.68 3.24
CA TRP A 61 -19.99 5.37 4.41
C TRP A 61 -19.86 6.86 4.14
N SER A 62 -19.68 7.62 5.22
CA SER A 62 -19.17 8.98 5.14
C SER A 62 -18.35 9.29 6.38
N PHE A 63 -17.35 10.16 6.24
CA PHE A 63 -16.60 10.71 7.36
C PHE A 63 -15.80 11.95 6.94
N GLY A 64 -15.54 12.83 7.90
CA GLY A 64 -14.44 13.80 7.82
C GLY A 64 -13.25 13.34 8.66
N VAL A 65 -12.03 13.67 8.25
CA VAL A 65 -10.82 13.54 9.06
C VAL A 65 -10.15 14.90 9.13
N CYS A 66 -9.96 15.39 10.36
CA CYS A 66 -9.38 16.69 10.65
C CYS A 66 -7.91 16.55 11.04
N ASN A 67 -7.09 17.52 10.63
CA ASN A 67 -5.70 17.66 11.02
C ASN A 67 -5.31 19.16 11.12
N ASP A 68 -4.14 19.44 11.68
CA ASP A 68 -3.56 20.78 11.75
C ASP A 68 -2.76 21.06 10.46
N PRO A 69 -3.21 21.97 9.58
CA PRO A 69 -2.52 22.31 8.34
C PRO A 69 -1.15 22.95 8.54
N THR A 70 -0.86 23.45 9.74
CA THR A 70 0.43 24.06 10.05
C THR A 70 1.50 23.02 10.38
N VAL A 71 1.09 21.76 10.59
CA VAL A 71 1.99 20.63 10.83
C VAL A 71 2.08 19.73 9.60
N ALA A 72 0.93 19.33 9.04
CA ALA A 72 0.86 18.52 7.83
C ALA A 72 -0.26 19.03 6.92
N GLN A 73 -0.01 19.13 5.61
CA GLN A 73 -1.04 19.48 4.63
C GLN A 73 -1.39 18.24 3.82
N VAL A 74 -2.66 17.87 3.79
CA VAL A 74 -3.12 16.78 2.91
C VAL A 74 -3.00 17.25 1.47
N VAL A 75 -2.28 16.47 0.66
CA VAL A 75 -2.00 16.76 -0.75
C VAL A 75 -3.00 16.05 -1.62
N GLU A 76 -3.22 14.76 -1.37
CA GLU A 76 -4.07 13.91 -2.17
C GLU A 76 -4.67 12.78 -1.33
N VAL A 77 -5.88 12.35 -1.68
CA VAL A 77 -6.56 11.22 -1.05
C VAL A 77 -6.94 10.25 -2.16
N HIS A 78 -6.34 9.07 -2.14
CA HIS A 78 -6.54 8.00 -3.10
C HIS A 78 -7.46 6.94 -2.52
N GLN A 79 -8.29 6.32 -3.37
CA GLN A 79 -9.03 5.13 -2.97
C GLN A 79 -8.07 4.04 -2.50
N GLY A 80 -8.36 3.48 -1.33
CA GLY A 80 -7.70 2.27 -0.84
C GLY A 80 -8.19 1.03 -1.59
N ALA A 81 -7.49 -0.09 -1.40
CA ALA A 81 -7.77 -1.33 -2.13
C ALA A 81 -9.24 -1.79 -2.02
N THR A 82 -9.86 -1.58 -0.85
CA THR A 82 -11.27 -1.91 -0.64
C THR A 82 -12.18 -0.99 -1.42
N THR A 83 -12.01 0.33 -1.31
CA THR A 83 -12.86 1.30 -2.01
C THR A 83 -12.79 1.13 -3.52
N ALA A 84 -11.60 0.88 -4.07
CA ALA A 84 -11.38 0.77 -5.50
C ALA A 84 -12.14 -0.40 -6.18
N THR A 85 -12.59 -1.39 -5.42
CA THR A 85 -13.20 -2.63 -5.95
C THR A 85 -14.53 -3.00 -5.29
N VAL A 86 -15.08 -2.13 -4.45
CA VAL A 86 -16.20 -2.43 -3.55
C VAL A 86 -17.51 -2.77 -4.27
N ASN A 87 -17.66 -2.41 -5.55
CA ASN A 87 -18.86 -2.60 -6.34
C ASN A 87 -18.73 -3.81 -7.28
N GLY A 88 -18.42 -4.98 -6.72
CA GLY A 88 -18.30 -6.22 -7.52
C GLY A 88 -17.02 -6.31 -8.36
N GLY A 89 -15.95 -5.64 -7.92
CA GLY A 89 -14.68 -5.52 -8.65
C GLY A 89 -14.44 -4.13 -9.22
N ASP A 90 -15.49 -3.31 -9.34
CA ASP A 90 -15.43 -1.93 -9.82
C ASP A 90 -15.42 -0.90 -8.66
N PRO A 91 -15.05 0.37 -8.93
CA PRO A 91 -15.22 1.48 -7.99
C PRO A 91 -16.71 1.72 -7.62
N PRO A 92 -17.00 2.43 -6.52
CA PRO A 92 -18.37 2.71 -6.10
C PRO A 92 -19.14 3.53 -7.14
N ASP A 93 -20.46 3.31 -7.23
CA ASP A 93 -21.35 4.08 -8.11
C ASP A 93 -21.29 5.60 -7.82
N PHE A 94 -20.99 5.98 -6.58
CA PHE A 94 -20.76 7.36 -6.19
C PHE A 94 -19.67 7.47 -5.13
N GLU A 95 -18.75 8.40 -5.36
CA GLU A 95 -17.80 8.87 -4.38
C GLU A 95 -17.73 10.40 -4.44
N HIS A 96 -17.69 11.02 -3.26
CA HIS A 96 -17.33 12.41 -3.08
C HIS A 96 -16.13 12.49 -2.15
N LEU A 97 -15.00 12.95 -2.68
CA LEU A 97 -13.80 13.30 -1.93
C LEU A 97 -13.58 14.81 -2.04
N GLU A 98 -13.34 15.46 -0.91
CA GLU A 98 -13.09 16.89 -0.88
C GLU A 98 -12.01 17.23 0.15
N LEU A 99 -11.01 17.98 -0.31
CA LEU A 99 -9.91 18.46 0.51
C LEU A 99 -10.24 19.83 1.09
N TYR A 100 -9.93 19.98 2.37
CA TYR A 100 -9.98 21.22 3.14
C TYR A 100 -8.57 21.56 3.60
N ALA A 101 -8.35 22.80 4.05
CA ALA A 101 -7.06 23.14 4.64
C ALA A 101 -6.79 22.27 5.88
N ASP A 102 -7.81 22.08 6.73
CA ASP A 102 -7.74 21.39 8.01
C ASP A 102 -8.25 19.95 7.96
N GLY A 103 -8.25 19.31 6.78
CA GLY A 103 -8.61 17.90 6.65
C GLY A 103 -9.22 17.53 5.31
N TRP A 104 -10.00 16.45 5.29
CA TRP A 104 -10.74 16.00 4.11
C TRP A 104 -12.04 15.33 4.51
N THR A 105 -12.95 15.20 3.54
CA THR A 105 -14.19 14.43 3.69
C THR A 105 -14.31 13.37 2.61
N SER A 106 -14.94 12.25 2.98
CA SER A 106 -15.36 11.17 2.09
C SER A 106 -16.85 10.91 2.27
N GLY A 107 -17.54 10.63 1.16
CA GLY A 107 -18.87 10.05 1.13
C GLY A 107 -18.99 9.06 -0.03
N VAL A 108 -19.42 7.83 0.26
CA VAL A 108 -19.50 6.73 -0.71
C VAL A 108 -20.87 6.08 -0.68
N VAL A 109 -21.44 5.86 -1.87
CA VAL A 109 -22.56 4.94 -2.11
C VAL A 109 -22.04 3.84 -3.02
N ILE A 110 -22.00 2.61 -2.50
CA ILE A 110 -21.37 1.48 -3.19
C ILE A 110 -22.12 1.14 -4.47
N SER A 111 -23.43 0.91 -4.35
CA SER A 111 -24.30 0.57 -5.46
C SER A 111 -25.66 1.25 -5.28
N PHE A 112 -26.06 2.10 -6.23
CA PHE A 112 -27.38 2.74 -6.22
C PHE A 112 -28.52 1.72 -6.32
N LEU A 113 -28.26 0.59 -6.97
CA LEU A 113 -29.19 -0.52 -7.12
C LEU A 113 -29.10 -1.53 -5.96
N GLY A 114 -28.12 -1.38 -5.06
CA GLY A 114 -27.88 -2.31 -3.95
C GLY A 114 -27.47 -3.70 -4.41
N LEU A 115 -26.84 -3.83 -5.58
CA LEU A 115 -26.37 -5.11 -6.12
C LEU A 115 -25.10 -5.60 -5.42
N HIS A 116 -24.30 -4.65 -4.92
CA HIS A 116 -23.06 -4.89 -4.21
C HIS A 116 -23.06 -4.12 -2.89
N VAL A 117 -22.40 -4.71 -1.90
CA VAL A 117 -22.23 -4.19 -0.54
C VAL A 117 -20.81 -4.50 -0.09
N LEU A 118 -20.30 -3.69 0.84
CA LEU A 118 -19.04 -3.96 1.50
C LEU A 118 -19.27 -5.05 2.55
N PRO A 119 -18.71 -6.26 2.40
CA PRO A 119 -18.97 -7.36 3.32
C PRO A 119 -18.45 -7.08 4.73
N ALA A 120 -19.02 -7.77 5.72
CA ALA A 120 -18.48 -7.74 7.08
C ALA A 120 -17.01 -8.22 7.12
N SER A 121 -16.11 -7.39 7.64
CA SER A 121 -14.68 -7.69 7.80
C SER A 121 -14.09 -6.95 8.99
N ARG A 122 -12.99 -7.48 9.51
CA ARG A 122 -12.18 -6.82 10.56
C ARG A 122 -11.22 -5.78 9.99
N CYS A 123 -11.00 -5.78 8.68
CA CYS A 123 -10.09 -4.85 8.03
C CYS A 123 -10.59 -4.55 6.62
N HIS A 124 -10.78 -3.26 6.37
CA HIS A 124 -11.05 -2.63 5.08
C HIS A 124 -10.09 -1.47 4.94
N GLU A 125 -9.50 -1.30 3.77
CA GLU A 125 -8.67 -0.15 3.45
C GLU A 125 -9.47 0.84 2.60
N PHE A 126 -9.94 1.90 3.22
CA PHE A 126 -10.78 2.88 2.53
C PHE A 126 -9.97 3.87 1.71
N TYR A 127 -8.89 4.41 2.28
CA TYR A 127 -8.10 5.46 1.62
C TYR A 127 -6.62 5.39 1.96
N VAL A 128 -5.81 5.82 1.00
CA VAL A 128 -4.39 6.17 1.15
C VAL A 128 -4.29 7.68 0.98
N VAL A 129 -3.60 8.36 1.89
CA VAL A 129 -3.59 9.82 1.98
C VAL A 129 -2.16 10.32 1.96
N ASP A 130 -1.82 11.06 0.92
CA ASP A 130 -0.54 11.72 0.78
C ASP A 130 -0.58 13.07 1.51
N TYR A 131 0.49 13.37 2.23
CA TYR A 131 0.63 14.66 2.92
C TYR A 131 2.02 15.27 2.71
N ALA A 132 2.08 16.59 2.85
CA ALA A 132 3.31 17.36 2.98
C ALA A 132 3.52 17.75 4.45
N ALA A 133 4.66 17.37 5.03
CA ALA A 133 5.08 17.78 6.36
C ALA A 133 5.56 19.24 6.32
N VAL A 134 4.75 20.16 6.82
CA VAL A 134 5.05 21.61 6.77
C VAL A 134 5.48 22.18 8.11
N GLY A 135 5.21 21.48 9.20
CA GLY A 135 5.58 21.89 10.56
C GLY A 135 7.08 21.79 10.82
N PRO A 136 7.60 22.50 11.84
CA PRO A 136 8.95 22.29 12.33
C PRO A 136 9.08 20.97 13.10
N ALA A 137 10.29 20.44 13.20
CA ALA A 137 10.57 19.25 13.99
C ALA A 137 10.17 19.45 15.46
N GLY A 138 9.63 18.39 16.08
CA GLY A 138 9.04 18.40 17.41
C GLY A 138 7.54 18.75 17.46
N THR A 139 6.91 19.02 16.32
CA THR A 139 5.44 19.21 16.24
C THR A 139 4.75 17.93 15.79
N SER A 140 3.47 17.78 16.13
CA SER A 140 2.65 16.68 15.63
C SER A 140 1.20 17.11 15.45
N THR A 141 0.45 16.38 14.63
CA THR A 141 -0.97 16.60 14.42
C THR A 141 -1.77 15.30 14.49
N PRO A 142 -2.83 15.22 15.32
CA PRO A 142 -3.70 14.06 15.36
C PRO A 142 -4.60 14.03 14.12
N LEU A 143 -4.80 12.84 13.56
CA LEU A 143 -5.73 12.58 12.47
C LEU A 143 -7.08 12.14 13.06
N THR A 144 -7.95 13.12 13.35
CA THR A 144 -9.17 12.88 14.13
C THR A 144 -10.39 12.82 13.24
N PHE A 145 -11.19 11.74 13.33
CA PHE A 145 -12.48 11.68 12.67
C PHE A 145 -13.43 12.74 13.24
N CYS A 146 -13.93 13.62 12.38
CA CYS A 146 -14.64 14.84 12.78
C CYS A 146 -15.90 15.08 11.93
N THR A 147 -16.83 15.86 12.47
CA THR A 147 -18.09 16.26 11.82
C THR A 147 -18.16 17.78 11.61
N THR A 148 -17.01 18.42 11.44
CA THR A 148 -16.88 19.89 11.30
C THR A 148 -16.55 20.32 9.87
N LEU A 149 -16.07 19.41 9.04
CA LEU A 149 -15.76 19.62 7.63
C LEU A 149 -17.00 19.36 6.77
N GLY A 150 -17.13 20.04 5.62
CA GLY A 150 -18.30 19.94 4.75
C GLY A 150 -19.30 21.09 4.91
N THR A 151 -20.03 21.40 3.84
CA THR A 151 -21.23 22.25 3.89
C THR A 151 -22.38 21.59 3.11
N PRO A 152 -23.32 20.88 3.78
CA PRO A 152 -23.42 20.67 5.23
C PRO A 152 -22.29 19.78 5.78
N PRO A 153 -22.03 19.81 7.10
CA PRO A 153 -20.96 19.01 7.68
C PRO A 153 -21.15 17.50 7.45
N THR A 154 -20.07 16.83 7.06
CA THR A 154 -20.07 15.40 6.76
C THR A 154 -20.16 14.59 8.05
N ALA A 155 -21.15 13.71 8.14
CA ALA A 155 -21.31 12.82 9.29
C ALA A 155 -20.29 11.67 9.23
N VAL A 156 -19.87 11.16 10.39
CA VAL A 156 -19.02 9.96 10.50
C VAL A 156 -19.91 8.74 10.73
N VAL A 157 -20.25 8.01 9.66
CA VAL A 157 -21.19 6.89 9.70
C VAL A 157 -20.88 5.79 8.67
N TYR A 158 -21.28 4.57 8.98
CA TYR A 158 -21.54 3.52 7.98
C TYR A 158 -23.05 3.38 7.75
N VAL A 159 -23.44 2.86 6.58
CA VAL A 159 -24.85 2.62 6.24
C VAL A 159 -25.13 1.12 6.23
N TYR A 160 -25.86 0.63 7.23
CA TYR A 160 -26.26 -0.79 7.32
C TYR A 160 -27.78 -0.91 7.16
N GLY A 161 -28.24 -1.67 6.16
CA GLY A 161 -29.67 -1.89 5.92
C GLY A 161 -30.49 -0.60 5.82
N GLY A 162 -29.88 0.47 5.28
CA GLY A 162 -30.48 1.81 5.15
C GLY A 162 -30.40 2.70 6.40
N ALA A 163 -29.82 2.22 7.51
CA ALA A 163 -29.60 3.02 8.72
C ALA A 163 -28.16 3.53 8.81
N SER A 164 -27.98 4.80 9.18
CA SER A 164 -26.67 5.40 9.44
C SER A 164 -26.22 5.11 10.89
N ILE A 165 -25.11 4.39 11.05
CA ILE A 165 -24.56 3.99 12.34
C ILE A 165 -23.20 4.64 12.55
N VAL A 166 -23.04 5.37 13.66
CA VAL A 166 -21.77 5.99 14.07
C VAL A 166 -20.80 4.90 14.55
N PRO A 167 -19.60 4.78 13.97
CA PRO A 167 -18.59 3.82 14.42
C PRO A 167 -17.81 4.32 15.63
N ALA A 168 -17.12 3.42 16.32
CA ALA A 168 -16.00 3.80 17.17
C ALA A 168 -14.85 4.35 16.29
N THR A 169 -14.09 5.30 16.80
CA THR A 169 -13.03 5.95 16.03
C THR A 169 -11.72 5.95 16.80
N HIS A 170 -10.62 5.64 16.13
CA HIS A 170 -9.26 5.77 16.66
C HIS A 170 -8.46 6.73 15.81
N ALA A 171 -7.98 7.81 16.44
CA ALA A 171 -7.18 8.82 15.77
C ALA A 171 -5.76 8.32 15.48
N GLY A 172 -5.28 8.64 14.29
CA GLY A 172 -3.88 8.56 13.91
C GLY A 172 -3.10 9.80 14.36
N GLU A 173 -1.85 9.90 13.95
CA GLU A 173 -0.99 11.05 14.25
C GLU A 173 0.12 11.16 13.21
N ILE A 174 0.37 12.36 12.71
CA ILE A 174 1.57 12.68 11.93
C ILE A 174 2.50 13.48 12.84
N ALA A 175 3.69 12.97 13.13
CA ALA A 175 4.71 13.68 13.89
C ALA A 175 5.85 14.16 12.99
N ILE A 176 6.34 15.38 13.22
CA ILE A 176 7.47 15.94 12.51
C ILE A 176 8.72 15.77 13.39
N VAL A 177 9.71 15.02 12.90
CA VAL A 177 10.93 14.65 13.63
C VAL A 177 12.19 15.07 12.88
N ASP A 178 13.24 15.41 13.63
CA ASP A 178 14.57 15.68 13.09
C ASP A 178 15.38 14.38 13.06
N ALA A 179 15.03 13.47 12.15
CA ALA A 179 15.60 12.13 12.11
C ALA A 179 16.59 12.01 10.93
N PRO A 180 17.92 11.92 11.14
CA PRO A 180 18.94 11.92 10.07
C PRO A 180 18.78 10.80 9.02
N TYR A 181 18.06 9.74 9.36
CA TYR A 181 17.94 8.53 8.55
C TYR A 181 16.49 8.24 8.13
N GLU A 182 16.33 7.58 6.99
CA GLU A 182 15.07 6.99 6.53
C GLU A 182 15.28 5.51 6.32
N PHE A 183 14.35 4.71 6.83
CA PHE A 183 14.21 3.31 6.50
C PHE A 183 13.20 3.15 5.37
N ILE A 184 13.56 2.36 4.36
CA ILE A 184 12.83 2.24 3.11
C ILE A 184 12.46 0.78 2.90
N ALA A 185 11.17 0.50 2.97
CA ALA A 185 10.63 -0.78 2.55
C ALA A 185 10.40 -0.76 1.02
N PRO A 186 10.51 -1.92 0.34
CA PRO A 186 10.38 -1.98 -1.11
C PRO A 186 8.94 -1.64 -1.55
N ARG A 187 8.81 -0.97 -2.69
CA ARG A 187 7.54 -0.69 -3.38
C ARG A 187 7.63 -1.29 -4.77
N GLU A 188 7.17 -2.52 -4.91
CA GLU A 188 7.44 -3.31 -6.12
C GLU A 188 6.22 -4.09 -6.58
N GLN A 189 6.07 -4.18 -7.90
CA GLN A 189 5.11 -5.09 -8.53
C GLN A 189 5.85 -6.35 -9.00
N ARG A 190 5.26 -7.51 -8.74
CA ARG A 190 5.75 -8.81 -9.18
C ARG A 190 4.68 -9.54 -9.96
N VAL A 191 5.08 -10.05 -11.12
CA VAL A 191 4.22 -10.74 -12.07
C VAL A 191 4.48 -12.23 -11.98
N TYR A 192 3.43 -13.04 -11.85
CA TYR A 192 3.55 -14.50 -11.86
C TYR A 192 2.61 -15.17 -12.83
N ALA A 193 3.17 -16.05 -13.66
CA ALA A 193 2.43 -16.95 -14.53
C ALA A 193 2.20 -18.28 -13.81
N GLY A 194 1.01 -18.49 -13.24
CA GLY A 194 0.62 -19.79 -12.67
C GLY A 194 -0.30 -19.69 -11.45
N THR A 195 -0.89 -20.84 -11.11
CA THR A 195 -1.59 -21.07 -9.83
C THR A 195 -0.59 -21.59 -8.81
N GLY A 196 -0.53 -21.01 -7.61
CA GLY A 196 0.22 -21.57 -6.49
C GLY A 196 1.13 -20.57 -5.77
N SER A 197 1.94 -21.11 -4.87
CA SER A 197 3.00 -20.37 -4.19
C SER A 197 4.12 -19.97 -5.15
N THR A 198 4.69 -18.79 -4.94
CA THR A 198 5.87 -18.29 -5.64
C THR A 198 6.80 -17.56 -4.70
N THR A 199 8.07 -17.47 -5.07
CA THR A 199 9.12 -16.83 -4.27
C THR A 199 9.71 -15.60 -4.95
N PHE A 200 10.05 -14.58 -4.18
CA PHE A 200 10.78 -13.42 -4.68
C PHE A 200 11.71 -12.79 -3.64
N ALA A 201 12.71 -12.09 -4.16
CA ALA A 201 13.59 -11.24 -3.37
C ALA A 201 13.02 -9.83 -3.26
N ALA A 202 13.09 -9.26 -2.06
CA ALA A 202 12.77 -7.88 -1.78
C ALA A 202 13.88 -7.25 -0.92
N SER A 203 14.41 -6.11 -1.35
CA SER A 203 15.45 -5.40 -0.60
C SER A 203 14.83 -4.37 0.33
N ILE A 204 15.34 -4.32 1.55
CA ILE A 204 15.03 -3.29 2.53
C ILE A 204 16.26 -2.40 2.65
N GLY A 205 16.06 -1.10 2.52
CA GLY A 205 17.13 -0.12 2.41
C GLY A 205 17.07 0.98 3.44
N ALA A 206 18.12 1.79 3.47
CA ALA A 206 18.15 3.02 4.23
C ALA A 206 18.92 4.13 3.50
N ARG A 207 18.68 5.37 3.89
CA ARG A 207 19.50 6.53 3.50
C ARG A 207 19.65 7.53 4.63
N GLN A 208 20.69 8.35 4.54
CA GLN A 208 20.85 9.60 5.28
C GLN A 208 20.57 10.76 4.30
N TYR A 209 19.73 11.72 4.71
CA TYR A 209 19.32 12.80 3.81
C TYR A 209 20.38 13.89 3.64
N ASP A 210 21.05 14.29 4.73
CA ASP A 210 21.85 15.51 4.77
C ASP A 210 23.29 15.25 5.20
N ALA A 211 24.21 16.02 4.59
CA ALA A 211 25.60 16.07 5.02
C ALA A 211 25.73 16.90 6.32
N PRO A 212 26.73 16.60 7.19
CA PRO A 212 27.80 15.64 6.98
C PRO A 212 27.31 14.20 7.11
N PHE A 213 27.69 13.36 6.14
CA PHE A 213 27.37 11.95 6.20
C PHE A 213 28.18 11.29 7.32
N ILE A 214 27.48 10.65 8.24
CA ILE A 214 28.10 9.98 9.38
C ILE A 214 28.23 8.52 9.00
N GLY A 215 29.41 7.95 9.22
CA GLY A 215 29.61 6.50 9.09
C GLY A 215 28.69 5.78 10.06
N THR A 216 27.81 4.94 9.52
CA THR A 216 26.94 4.07 10.31
C THR A 216 27.68 2.78 10.64
N SER A 217 27.43 2.24 11.83
CA SER A 217 28.03 0.99 12.35
C SER A 217 27.04 -0.16 12.43
N GLY A 218 25.74 0.11 12.27
CA GLY A 218 24.70 -0.90 12.31
C GLY A 218 23.31 -0.30 12.21
N ALA A 219 22.33 -1.20 12.22
CA ALA A 219 20.92 -0.86 12.28
C ALA A 219 20.15 -2.00 12.97
N SER A 220 19.19 -1.64 13.82
CA SER A 220 18.13 -2.53 14.29
C SER A 220 16.83 -2.16 13.59
N PHE A 221 16.03 -3.16 13.24
CA PHE A 221 14.85 -2.91 12.45
C PHE A 221 13.75 -3.95 12.68
N SER A 222 12.51 -3.49 12.55
CA SER A 222 11.29 -4.28 12.68
C SER A 222 10.26 -3.80 11.65
N LEU A 223 9.76 -4.74 10.86
CA LEU A 223 8.89 -4.50 9.71
C LEU A 223 7.67 -5.42 9.80
N ALA A 224 6.49 -4.82 9.93
CA ALA A 224 5.21 -5.51 9.96
C ALA A 224 4.71 -5.86 8.55
N TYR A 225 4.13 -7.04 8.40
CA TYR A 225 3.43 -7.49 7.19
C TYR A 225 2.52 -8.67 7.53
N ASP A 226 1.64 -9.06 6.61
CA ASP A 226 0.76 -10.22 6.78
C ASP A 226 1.52 -11.54 6.56
N THR A 227 1.99 -12.12 7.65
CA THR A 227 2.75 -13.38 7.67
C THR A 227 1.91 -14.61 7.30
N GLY A 228 0.58 -14.48 7.28
CA GLY A 228 -0.32 -15.54 6.82
C GLY A 228 -0.39 -15.65 5.30
N ARG A 229 0.01 -14.59 4.59
CA ARG A 229 -0.05 -14.49 3.11
C ARG A 229 1.34 -14.35 2.48
N LEU A 230 2.30 -13.82 3.23
CA LEU A 230 3.68 -13.65 2.81
C LEU A 230 4.61 -14.21 3.88
N VAL A 231 5.39 -15.23 3.55
CA VAL A 231 6.29 -15.91 4.49
C VAL A 231 7.74 -15.56 4.16
N ALA A 232 8.51 -15.08 5.13
CA ALA A 232 9.95 -14.85 4.96
C ALA A 232 10.73 -16.17 5.07
N LEU A 233 11.32 -16.60 3.97
CA LEU A 233 12.10 -17.84 3.88
C LEU A 233 13.54 -17.68 4.35
N SER A 234 14.17 -16.56 3.98
CA SER A 234 15.57 -16.32 4.33
C SER A 234 15.92 -14.84 4.28
N PHE A 235 17.02 -14.50 4.95
CA PHE A 235 17.55 -13.15 5.02
C PHE A 235 19.03 -13.17 4.67
N SER A 236 19.49 -12.18 3.90
CA SER A 236 20.91 -12.02 3.58
C SER A 236 21.32 -10.55 3.62
N PRO A 237 22.57 -10.22 4.00
CA PRO A 237 23.13 -8.89 3.79
C PRO A 237 23.02 -8.47 2.32
N ALA A 238 22.76 -7.19 2.07
CA ALA A 238 22.62 -6.63 0.73
C ALA A 238 23.47 -5.36 0.54
N GLY A 239 23.56 -4.88 -0.70
CA GLY A 239 24.17 -3.59 -1.01
C GLY A 239 25.58 -3.41 -0.42
N PRO A 240 25.87 -2.26 0.24
CA PRO A 240 27.15 -2.04 0.91
C PRO A 240 27.42 -2.99 2.08
N VAL A 241 26.39 -3.50 2.77
CA VAL A 241 26.56 -4.44 3.90
C VAL A 241 27.15 -5.76 3.42
N ALA A 242 26.70 -6.26 2.27
CA ALA A 242 27.25 -7.47 1.64
C ALA A 242 28.72 -7.31 1.18
N LYS A 243 29.23 -6.08 1.12
CA LYS A 243 30.59 -5.76 0.67
C LYS A 243 31.58 -5.49 1.80
N LEU A 244 31.13 -5.55 3.06
CA LEU A 244 31.98 -5.43 4.24
C LEU A 244 33.07 -6.51 4.22
N THR A 245 34.26 -6.15 4.70
CA THR A 245 35.42 -7.04 4.64
C THR A 245 35.26 -8.19 5.65
N GLY A 246 34.86 -9.37 5.14
CA GLY A 246 34.53 -10.52 6.00
C GLY A 246 33.04 -10.64 6.33
N GLY A 247 32.20 -9.77 5.78
CA GLY A 247 30.78 -9.66 6.11
C GLY A 247 30.51 -8.82 7.36
N PRO A 248 29.23 -8.61 7.73
CA PRO A 248 28.89 -7.92 8.96
C PRO A 248 29.30 -8.73 10.20
N ASP A 249 29.82 -8.06 11.22
CA ASP A 249 30.17 -8.67 12.51
C ASP A 249 28.97 -9.34 13.20
N TYR A 250 27.76 -8.83 12.98
CA TYR A 250 26.52 -9.45 13.45
C TYR A 250 25.41 -9.30 12.42
N PHE A 251 24.67 -10.38 12.19
CA PHE A 251 23.48 -10.38 11.34
C PHE A 251 22.50 -11.41 11.87
N ALA A 252 21.38 -10.96 12.43
CA ALA A 252 20.32 -11.85 12.90
C ALA A 252 18.96 -11.20 12.67
N ILE A 253 18.11 -11.90 11.94
CA ILE A 253 16.73 -11.51 11.66
C ILE A 253 15.86 -12.73 11.90
N THR A 254 14.72 -12.51 12.55
CA THR A 254 13.75 -13.55 12.88
C THR A 254 12.36 -13.09 12.42
N GLU A 255 11.59 -14.03 11.90
CA GLU A 255 10.18 -13.85 11.60
C GLU A 255 9.33 -14.12 12.86
N PHE A 256 8.34 -13.27 13.07
CA PHE A 256 7.35 -13.28 14.15
C PHE A 256 5.95 -13.23 13.52
N PRO A 257 4.87 -13.57 14.24
CA PRO A 257 3.51 -13.49 13.71
C PRO A 257 3.13 -12.10 13.16
N GLU A 258 3.70 -11.03 13.73
CA GLU A 258 3.42 -9.65 13.35
C GLU A 258 4.33 -9.12 12.22
N GLY A 259 5.35 -9.87 11.80
CA GLY A 259 6.30 -9.45 10.76
C GLY A 259 7.73 -9.97 11.02
N LEU A 260 8.75 -9.19 10.66
CA LEU A 260 10.16 -9.54 10.94
C LEU A 260 10.79 -8.53 11.88
N ALA A 261 11.79 -8.98 12.64
CA ALA A 261 12.63 -8.11 13.45
C ALA A 261 14.06 -8.65 13.57
N GLY A 262 15.03 -7.74 13.68
CA GLY A 262 16.42 -8.12 13.77
C GLY A 262 17.38 -6.94 13.85
N SER A 263 18.66 -7.25 13.71
CA SER A 263 19.70 -6.24 13.59
C SER A 263 20.87 -6.72 12.73
N VAL A 264 21.57 -5.73 12.20
CA VAL A 264 22.84 -5.89 11.53
C VAL A 264 23.84 -4.95 12.20
N VAL A 265 25.01 -5.48 12.56
CA VAL A 265 26.15 -4.69 13.02
C VAL A 265 27.25 -4.89 12.00
N TYR A 266 27.69 -3.80 11.39
CA TYR A 266 28.67 -3.82 10.32
C TYR A 266 30.05 -4.19 10.86
N ASP A 267 30.48 -3.48 11.92
CA ASP A 267 31.76 -3.69 12.58
C ASP A 267 31.68 -3.21 14.04
N MET A 268 31.89 -4.10 14.99
CA MET A 268 31.89 -3.81 16.43
C MET A 268 33.14 -3.06 16.89
N LEU A 269 34.22 -3.08 16.10
CA LEU A 269 35.45 -2.35 16.36
C LEU A 269 35.42 -0.94 15.75
N GLY A 270 34.42 -0.63 14.92
CA GLY A 270 34.19 0.69 14.32
C GLY A 270 35.27 1.13 13.32
N VAL A 271 35.97 0.17 12.71
CA VAL A 271 37.00 0.40 11.68
C VAL A 271 36.37 0.51 10.30
N GLU A 272 35.34 -0.29 10.02
CA GLU A 272 34.52 -0.20 8.82
C GLU A 272 33.18 0.46 9.13
N SER A 273 32.74 1.37 8.27
CA SER A 273 31.45 2.05 8.42
C SER A 273 30.82 2.31 7.06
N ILE A 274 29.50 2.37 7.03
CA ILE A 274 28.73 2.61 5.80
C ILE A 274 28.18 4.03 5.86
N ALA A 275 28.53 4.85 4.87
CA ALA A 275 27.87 6.14 4.68
C ALA A 275 26.63 5.93 3.81
N LEU A 276 25.44 6.14 4.37
CA LEU A 276 24.15 5.95 3.69
C LEU A 276 23.80 7.13 2.76
N GLN A 277 24.74 7.58 1.93
CA GLN A 277 24.66 8.83 1.13
C GLN A 277 23.56 8.81 0.07
N ARG A 278 23.03 7.64 -0.24
CA ARG A 278 21.92 7.37 -1.16
C ARG A 278 21.18 6.16 -0.64
N VAL A 279 20.00 5.89 -1.20
CA VAL A 279 19.25 4.66 -0.93
C VAL A 279 20.20 3.47 -1.14
N SER A 280 20.43 2.74 -0.07
CA SER A 280 21.36 1.62 -0.01
C SER A 280 20.63 0.44 0.60
N ASP A 281 20.57 -0.65 -0.14
CA ASP A 281 20.05 -1.92 0.38
C ASP A 281 20.89 -2.37 1.56
N LEU A 282 20.23 -2.70 2.66
CA LEU A 282 20.87 -3.24 3.86
C LEU A 282 20.71 -4.76 3.90
N ILE A 283 19.48 -5.22 3.63
CA ILE A 283 19.12 -6.64 3.68
C ILE A 283 18.25 -7.00 2.48
N THR A 284 18.37 -8.24 2.04
CA THR A 284 17.43 -8.87 1.12
C THR A 284 16.66 -9.93 1.87
N VAL A 285 15.33 -9.91 1.74
CA VAL A 285 14.42 -10.94 2.24
C VAL A 285 13.95 -11.77 1.06
N GLN A 286 14.04 -13.09 1.18
CA GLN A 286 13.36 -14.01 0.28
C GLN A 286 11.98 -14.28 0.85
N PHE A 287 10.94 -13.89 0.13
CA PHE A 287 9.56 -14.15 0.50
C PHE A 287 8.99 -15.31 -0.33
N GLU A 288 8.01 -16.00 0.24
CA GLU A 288 7.11 -16.94 -0.40
C GLU A 288 5.67 -16.49 -0.21
N THR A 289 4.85 -16.54 -1.24
CA THR A 289 3.42 -16.25 -1.13
C THR A 289 2.63 -17.51 -0.80
N THR A 290 1.78 -17.46 0.21
CA THR A 290 0.91 -18.59 0.58
C THR A 290 -0.50 -18.31 0.10
N LEU A 291 -0.95 -18.96 -1.00
CA LEU A 291 -2.33 -19.17 -1.52
C LEU A 291 -2.49 -18.90 -3.04
N ASP A 292 -3.51 -19.54 -3.63
CA ASP A 292 -3.87 -19.54 -5.07
C ASP A 292 -4.67 -18.29 -5.55
N ASP A 293 -4.96 -17.31 -4.68
CA ASP A 293 -5.93 -16.24 -4.96
C ASP A 293 -5.46 -14.83 -4.54
N LEU A 294 -4.17 -14.54 -4.74
CA LEU A 294 -3.51 -13.29 -4.31
C LEU A 294 -3.43 -12.23 -5.43
N PHE A 295 -4.22 -12.38 -6.49
CA PHE A 295 -4.08 -11.57 -7.69
C PHE A 295 -4.68 -10.18 -7.50
N GLY A 296 -3.85 -9.14 -7.66
CA GLY A 296 -4.24 -7.75 -7.45
C GLY A 296 -4.04 -7.26 -6.02
N ASP A 297 -3.63 -8.15 -5.10
CA ASP A 297 -3.39 -7.80 -3.71
C ASP A 297 -2.11 -7.01 -3.50
N TYR A 298 -2.20 -6.08 -2.55
CA TYR A 298 -1.09 -5.32 -1.99
C TYR A 298 -0.71 -5.93 -0.65
N PHE A 299 0.53 -6.37 -0.55
CA PHE A 299 1.14 -6.84 0.68
C PHE A 299 1.89 -5.67 1.29
N GLU A 300 1.26 -5.00 2.25
CA GLU A 300 1.87 -3.86 2.92
C GLU A 300 3.11 -4.31 3.71
N LEU A 301 4.19 -3.55 3.56
CA LEU A 301 5.42 -3.68 4.32
C LEU A 301 5.59 -2.41 5.16
N ARG A 302 5.18 -2.49 6.42
CA ARG A 302 5.06 -1.33 7.30
C ARG A 302 6.11 -1.36 8.40
N TRP A 303 7.00 -0.39 8.39
CA TRP A 303 7.91 -0.15 9.50
C TRP A 303 7.15 0.06 10.81
N ALA A 304 7.56 -0.66 11.85
CA ALA A 304 6.92 -0.60 13.15
C ALA A 304 7.90 -0.97 14.25
N ASP A 305 8.00 -0.16 15.30
CA ASP A 305 8.70 -0.56 16.52
C ASP A 305 7.90 -1.63 17.27
N GLY A 306 8.57 -2.41 18.12
CA GLY A 306 7.91 -3.31 19.04
C GLY A 306 7.59 -4.70 18.49
N ILE A 307 8.24 -5.12 17.39
CA ILE A 307 8.20 -6.52 16.93
C ILE A 307 9.37 -7.27 17.56
N GLY A 308 9.12 -8.52 17.96
CA GLY A 308 10.13 -9.43 18.49
C GLY A 308 10.19 -9.52 20.01
N VAL A 309 10.95 -10.50 20.51
CA VAL A 309 11.18 -10.73 21.95
C VAL A 309 12.68 -10.94 22.20
N PRO A 310 13.40 -9.98 22.84
CA PRO A 310 12.92 -8.66 23.28
C PRO A 310 12.47 -7.79 22.10
N PHE A 311 11.61 -6.81 22.39
CA PHE A 311 11.10 -5.87 21.39
C PHE A 311 12.25 -5.12 20.71
N VAL A 312 12.23 -5.10 19.38
CA VAL A 312 13.17 -4.35 18.57
C VAL A 312 12.59 -2.96 18.29
N VAL A 313 13.45 -1.95 18.41
CA VAL A 313 13.16 -0.57 18.01
C VAL A 313 13.95 -0.30 16.74
N ASN A 314 13.33 0.37 15.77
CA ASN A 314 14.01 0.77 14.53
C ASN A 314 15.01 1.87 14.83
N GLN A 315 16.29 1.60 14.63
CA GLN A 315 17.38 2.54 14.90
C GLN A 315 18.53 2.37 13.92
N VAL A 316 19.21 3.47 13.65
CA VAL A 316 20.50 3.50 12.95
C VAL A 316 21.59 3.92 13.93
N ASP A 317 22.59 3.05 14.07
CA ASP A 317 23.77 3.32 14.88
C ASP A 317 24.78 4.10 14.04
N ALA A 318 25.09 5.31 14.47
CA ALA A 318 25.98 6.22 13.77
C ALA A 318 26.87 6.99 14.74
N GLY A 319 28.17 6.96 14.49
CA GLY A 319 29.16 7.50 15.42
C GLY A 319 29.06 6.83 16.79
N SER A 320 28.61 7.58 17.81
CA SER A 320 28.41 7.09 19.18
C SER A 320 26.96 7.16 19.64
N THR A 321 26.01 7.23 18.70
CA THR A 321 24.58 7.46 18.99
C THR A 321 23.71 6.49 18.21
N SER A 322 22.58 6.11 18.81
CA SER A 322 21.52 5.35 18.13
C SER A 322 20.40 6.33 17.78
N ASN A 323 20.02 6.39 16.51
CA ASN A 323 19.11 7.40 15.97
C ASN A 323 17.86 6.73 15.40
N GLY A 324 16.68 7.18 15.81
CA GLY A 324 15.42 6.75 15.19
C GLY A 324 15.34 7.25 13.74
N PRO A 325 14.95 6.41 12.77
CA PRO A 325 14.73 6.83 11.40
C PRO A 325 13.28 7.30 11.19
N VAL A 326 13.05 8.13 10.18
CA VAL A 326 11.71 8.22 9.57
C VAL A 326 11.43 6.99 8.73
N PHE A 327 10.16 6.69 8.49
CA PHE A 327 9.76 5.51 7.74
C PHE A 327 9.24 5.86 6.36
N ARG A 328 9.70 5.10 5.38
CA ARG A 328 9.03 4.95 4.09
C ARG A 328 8.49 3.54 4.01
N HIS A 329 7.21 3.41 4.29
CA HIS A 329 6.47 2.16 4.12
C HIS A 329 6.48 1.72 2.66
N GLY A 330 6.32 0.42 2.47
CA GLY A 330 6.41 -0.25 1.19
C GLY A 330 5.23 -1.15 0.95
N PHE A 331 5.20 -1.75 -0.24
CA PHE A 331 4.28 -2.82 -0.55
C PHE A 331 4.90 -3.72 -1.61
N VAL A 332 4.44 -4.97 -1.62
CA VAL A 332 4.62 -5.84 -2.77
C VAL A 332 3.25 -6.03 -3.39
N ARG A 333 3.12 -5.77 -4.69
CA ARG A 333 1.89 -6.07 -5.44
C ARG A 333 2.11 -7.33 -6.24
N ILE A 334 1.24 -8.32 -6.09
CA ILE A 334 1.29 -9.57 -6.84
C ILE A 334 0.25 -9.48 -7.95
N VAL A 335 0.69 -9.57 -9.21
CA VAL A 335 -0.21 -9.54 -10.38
C VAL A 335 -0.08 -10.83 -11.17
N HIS A 336 -1.20 -11.31 -11.72
CA HIS A 336 -1.19 -12.45 -12.62
C HIS A 336 -0.49 -12.04 -13.92
N GLY A 337 0.42 -12.88 -14.39
CA GLY A 337 1.02 -12.80 -15.72
C GLY A 337 0.25 -13.64 -16.71
N SER A 338 0.26 -13.26 -17.99
CA SER A 338 -0.55 -13.87 -19.05
C SER A 338 -0.25 -15.36 -19.30
N GLY A 339 0.75 -15.91 -18.62
CA GLY A 339 1.37 -17.20 -18.95
C GLY A 339 2.28 -17.14 -20.17
N VAL A 340 2.25 -16.05 -20.93
CA VAL A 340 2.94 -15.87 -22.20
C VAL A 340 4.02 -14.79 -22.02
N ALA A 341 5.28 -15.15 -22.24
CA ALA A 341 6.36 -14.16 -22.28
C ALA A 341 6.23 -13.30 -23.54
N TYR A 342 6.38 -11.97 -23.39
CA TYR A 342 6.32 -11.02 -24.50
C TYR A 342 7.37 -9.92 -24.32
N LEU A 343 7.61 -9.14 -25.37
CA LEU A 343 8.42 -7.92 -25.34
C LEU A 343 7.49 -6.71 -25.43
N ARG A 344 7.49 -5.85 -24.41
CA ARG A 344 6.64 -4.65 -24.39
C ARG A 344 7.08 -3.67 -25.46
N GLY A 345 6.11 -3.16 -26.22
CA GLY A 345 6.31 -2.24 -27.34
C GLY A 345 6.60 -2.93 -28.68
N ASP A 346 6.73 -4.26 -28.72
CA ASP A 346 6.91 -5.05 -29.95
C ASP A 346 5.56 -5.67 -30.36
N CYS A 347 4.65 -4.80 -30.81
CA CYS A 347 3.28 -5.15 -31.18
C CYS A 347 3.24 -6.07 -32.41
N ASP A 348 4.17 -5.91 -33.35
CA ASP A 348 4.24 -6.74 -34.56
C ASP A 348 5.00 -8.07 -34.35
N ARG A 349 5.64 -8.23 -33.18
CA ARG A 349 6.29 -9.45 -32.67
C ARG A 349 7.53 -9.84 -33.47
N ASN A 350 8.31 -8.87 -33.93
CA ASN A 350 9.50 -9.08 -34.75
C ASN A 350 10.82 -9.16 -33.95
N GLY A 351 10.77 -8.95 -32.63
CA GLY A 351 11.90 -9.00 -31.71
C GLY A 351 12.49 -7.63 -31.35
N GLY A 352 11.85 -6.52 -31.71
CA GLY A 352 12.32 -5.18 -31.36
C GLY A 352 11.32 -4.07 -31.71
N ILE A 353 11.54 -2.89 -31.14
CA ILE A 353 10.64 -1.75 -31.31
C ILE A 353 11.05 -0.92 -32.51
N ALA A 354 10.16 -0.82 -33.48
CA ALA A 354 10.33 -0.12 -34.74
C ALA A 354 9.02 0.57 -35.18
N ILE A 355 9.01 1.07 -36.41
CA ILE A 355 7.82 1.71 -36.97
C ILE A 355 6.69 0.71 -37.23
N GLY A 356 7.01 -0.58 -37.38
CA GLY A 356 6.04 -1.65 -37.60
C GLY A 356 5.06 -1.79 -36.43
N ASP A 357 5.56 -1.69 -35.20
CA ASP A 357 4.77 -1.79 -33.97
C ASP A 357 3.71 -0.70 -33.87
N ALA A 358 4.13 0.55 -34.14
CA ALA A 358 3.21 1.67 -34.15
C ALA A 358 2.13 1.53 -35.23
N ILE A 359 2.49 0.98 -36.40
CA ILE A 359 1.52 0.72 -37.48
C ILE A 359 0.53 -0.37 -37.06
N GLU A 360 0.99 -1.47 -36.47
CA GLU A 360 0.12 -2.57 -36.02
C GLU A 360 -0.82 -2.13 -34.90
N SER A 361 -0.32 -1.39 -33.88
CA SER A 361 -1.17 -0.79 -32.84
C SER A 361 -2.23 0.13 -33.44
N LEU A 362 -1.89 1.01 -34.39
CA LEU A 362 -2.87 1.89 -35.04
C LEU A 362 -3.89 1.11 -35.89
N GLN A 363 -3.46 0.04 -36.57
CA GLN A 363 -4.36 -0.83 -37.33
C GLN A 363 -5.31 -1.60 -36.42
N HIS A 364 -4.87 -2.00 -35.24
CA HIS A 364 -5.74 -2.57 -34.22
C HIS A 364 -6.81 -1.56 -33.80
N LEU A 365 -6.38 -0.37 -33.38
CA LEU A 365 -7.24 0.67 -32.82
C LEU A 365 -8.28 1.20 -33.81
N PHE A 366 -7.90 1.39 -35.08
CA PHE A 366 -8.74 2.10 -36.06
C PHE A 366 -9.20 1.25 -37.23
N SER A 367 -8.60 0.08 -37.45
CA SER A 367 -8.93 -0.81 -38.57
C SER A 367 -9.41 -2.18 -38.12
N GLY A 368 -9.47 -2.44 -36.80
CA GLY A 368 -9.94 -3.71 -36.24
C GLY A 368 -9.02 -4.89 -36.53
N LEU A 369 -7.74 -4.64 -36.79
CA LEU A 369 -6.74 -5.71 -36.94
C LEU A 369 -6.68 -6.51 -35.64
N ALA A 370 -6.85 -7.83 -35.72
CA ALA A 370 -6.67 -8.68 -34.56
C ALA A 370 -5.18 -8.76 -34.19
N VAL A 371 -4.84 -8.37 -32.97
CA VAL A 371 -3.50 -8.54 -32.40
C VAL A 371 -3.53 -9.70 -31.40
N PHE A 372 -2.44 -10.44 -31.33
CA PHE A 372 -2.35 -11.68 -30.54
C PHE A 372 -1.78 -11.47 -29.15
N CYS A 373 -1.21 -10.29 -28.91
CA CYS A 373 -0.68 -9.90 -27.61
C CYS A 373 -0.98 -8.42 -27.38
N LEU A 374 -2.09 -8.13 -26.71
CA LEU A 374 -2.47 -6.75 -26.38
C LEU A 374 -1.46 -6.13 -25.43
N ASP A 375 -0.93 -6.92 -24.48
CA ASP A 375 0.10 -6.45 -23.56
C ASP A 375 1.43 -6.06 -24.26
N ALA A 376 1.74 -6.63 -25.44
CA ALA A 376 2.91 -6.21 -26.23
C ALA A 376 2.66 -4.88 -26.96
N CYS A 377 1.40 -4.61 -27.33
CA CYS A 377 0.99 -3.39 -27.99
C CYS A 377 0.78 -2.22 -27.02
N ASP A 378 0.57 -2.48 -25.73
CA ASP A 378 0.56 -1.52 -24.60
C ASP A 378 2.00 -1.08 -24.27
N ALA A 379 2.49 -0.10 -25.02
CA ALA A 379 3.89 0.29 -25.05
C ALA A 379 4.30 1.15 -23.85
N ASP A 380 3.38 1.95 -23.32
CA ASP A 380 3.63 2.76 -22.13
C ASP A 380 3.29 2.03 -20.82
N GLY A 381 2.63 0.87 -20.92
CA GLY A 381 2.39 -0.04 -19.80
C GLY A 381 1.33 0.44 -18.83
N ASP A 382 0.45 1.35 -19.25
CA ASP A 382 -0.62 1.89 -18.43
C ASP A 382 -1.83 0.95 -18.32
N GLY A 383 -1.84 -0.14 -19.10
CA GLY A 383 -2.89 -1.14 -19.12
C GLY A 383 -4.08 -0.78 -20.00
N ALA A 384 -3.95 0.21 -20.89
CA ALA A 384 -4.98 0.63 -21.83
C ALA A 384 -4.39 0.83 -23.23
N LEU A 385 -4.67 -0.09 -24.16
CA LEU A 385 -4.22 0.08 -25.54
C LEU A 385 -5.00 1.22 -26.23
N ASN A 386 -4.31 2.34 -26.45
CA ASN A 386 -4.86 3.58 -27.00
C ASN A 386 -3.84 4.31 -27.90
N ILE A 387 -4.11 5.58 -28.25
CA ILE A 387 -3.25 6.36 -29.14
C ILE A 387 -1.88 6.71 -28.51
N ALA A 388 -1.75 6.65 -27.19
CA ALA A 388 -0.51 6.89 -26.47
C ALA A 388 0.55 5.84 -26.80
N ASP A 389 0.17 4.58 -26.99
CA ASP A 389 1.09 3.47 -27.26
C ASP A 389 1.91 3.57 -28.55
N PRO A 390 1.30 3.81 -29.74
CA PRO A 390 2.08 4.02 -30.94
C PRO A 390 2.95 5.27 -30.84
N LEU A 391 2.52 6.31 -30.11
CA LEU A 391 3.34 7.50 -29.87
C LEU A 391 4.55 7.16 -28.98
N TYR A 392 4.35 6.36 -27.94
CA TYR A 392 5.41 5.92 -27.03
C TYR A 392 6.46 5.08 -27.76
N SER A 393 6.01 4.10 -28.57
CA SER A 393 6.88 3.24 -29.39
C SER A 393 7.75 4.06 -30.35
N LEU A 394 7.16 5.04 -31.04
CA LEU A 394 7.90 5.93 -31.94
C LEU A 394 8.87 6.86 -31.20
N ASN A 395 8.46 7.37 -30.04
CA ASN A 395 9.29 8.25 -29.23
C ASN A 395 10.55 7.51 -28.72
N PHE A 396 10.39 6.30 -28.20
CA PHE A 396 11.51 5.46 -27.80
C PHE A 396 12.38 5.05 -29.00
N GLY A 397 11.78 4.48 -30.05
CA GLY A 397 12.50 3.91 -31.19
C GLY A 397 13.25 4.93 -32.06
N PHE A 398 12.79 6.19 -32.12
CA PHE A 398 13.32 7.18 -33.06
C PHE A 398 13.73 8.52 -32.44
N LEU A 399 13.25 8.87 -31.24
CA LEU A 399 13.49 10.19 -30.63
C LEU A 399 14.29 10.12 -29.32
N GLY A 400 14.70 8.92 -28.89
CA GLY A 400 15.47 8.73 -27.66
C GLY A 400 14.63 8.94 -26.39
N GLY A 401 13.32 8.67 -26.47
CA GLY A 401 12.42 8.64 -25.32
C GLY A 401 12.81 7.57 -24.29
N PRO A 402 12.13 7.53 -23.13
CA PRO A 402 12.35 6.49 -22.13
C PRO A 402 12.05 5.09 -22.70
N PRO A 403 12.79 4.04 -22.26
CA PRO A 403 12.46 2.67 -22.63
C PRO A 403 11.10 2.26 -22.07
N PRO A 404 10.36 1.38 -22.76
CA PRO A 404 9.13 0.82 -22.22
C PRO A 404 9.34 0.20 -20.85
N PRO A 405 8.31 0.22 -19.99
CA PRO A 405 8.31 -0.56 -18.76
C PRO A 405 8.51 -2.05 -19.03
N ALA A 406 8.83 -2.80 -17.98
CA ALA A 406 8.97 -4.26 -18.12
C ALA A 406 7.69 -4.89 -18.72
N PRO A 407 7.80 -5.91 -19.59
CA PRO A 407 9.03 -6.62 -19.99
C PRO A 407 9.76 -6.00 -21.20
N PHE A 408 10.93 -5.37 -20.97
CA PHE A 408 11.86 -4.84 -21.97
C PHE A 408 13.25 -4.69 -21.32
N PRO A 409 14.40 -4.90 -22.00
CA PRO A 409 14.63 -5.17 -23.42
C PRO A 409 14.56 -6.66 -23.82
N SER A 410 14.30 -7.54 -22.86
CA SER A 410 14.19 -8.97 -23.09
C SER A 410 12.77 -9.43 -22.83
N CYS A 411 12.33 -10.42 -23.60
CA CYS A 411 11.09 -11.14 -23.35
C CYS A 411 11.00 -11.60 -21.89
N ALA A 412 9.88 -11.32 -21.25
CA ALA A 412 9.54 -11.87 -19.95
C ALA A 412 8.02 -11.92 -19.79
N VAL A 413 7.55 -12.66 -18.79
CA VAL A 413 6.14 -12.61 -18.40
C VAL A 413 5.90 -11.23 -17.76
N GLY A 414 5.12 -10.40 -18.43
CA GLY A 414 4.68 -9.10 -17.92
C GLY A 414 3.30 -9.16 -17.26
N ALA A 415 2.94 -8.10 -16.52
CA ALA A 415 1.63 -8.00 -15.89
C ALA A 415 0.55 -8.16 -16.96
N THR A 416 -0.42 -9.04 -16.73
CA THR A 416 -1.58 -9.15 -17.62
C THR A 416 -2.50 -7.99 -17.29
N MET A 417 -2.52 -6.98 -18.15
CA MET A 417 -3.45 -5.85 -18.00
C MET A 417 -4.53 -5.94 -19.07
N LEU A 418 -4.15 -6.35 -20.29
CA LEU A 418 -5.04 -6.49 -21.44
C LEU A 418 -5.09 -7.90 -22.01
N GLY A 419 -4.06 -8.71 -21.76
CA GLY A 419 -4.00 -10.10 -22.19
C GLY A 419 -3.01 -10.36 -23.32
N CYS A 420 -2.54 -11.60 -23.37
CA CYS A 420 -1.63 -12.05 -24.41
C CYS A 420 -1.90 -13.54 -24.72
N ASP A 421 -2.48 -13.80 -25.89
CA ASP A 421 -2.83 -15.15 -26.32
C ASP A 421 -1.59 -15.91 -26.82
N SER A 422 -0.70 -15.22 -27.54
CA SER A 422 0.55 -15.81 -28.02
C SER A 422 1.58 -14.75 -28.41
N TYR A 423 2.84 -15.05 -28.15
CA TYR A 423 3.98 -14.21 -28.51
C TYR A 423 5.23 -15.08 -28.80
N PRO A 424 5.88 -14.93 -29.96
CA PRO A 424 7.12 -15.64 -30.28
C PRO A 424 8.33 -14.91 -29.69
N CYS A 425 8.80 -15.33 -28.52
CA CYS A 425 10.04 -14.78 -27.97
C CYS A 425 11.26 -15.27 -28.79
N PRO A 426 12.18 -14.36 -29.20
CA PRO A 426 13.40 -14.68 -29.95
C PRO A 426 14.40 -15.58 -29.23
#